data_AF-F6VA61-F1
#
_entry.id   AF-F6VA61-F1
#
_cell.length_a   1.000
_cell.length_b   1.000
_cell.length_c   1.000
_cell.angle_alpha   90.00
_cell.angle_beta   90.00
_cell.angle_gamma   90.00
#
_symmetry.space_group_name_H-M   'P 1'
#
loop_
_entity.id
_entity.type
_entity.pdbx_description
1 polymer ?
#
loop_
_entity_poly.entity_id
_entity_poly.type
_entity_poly.pdbx_seq_one_letter_code
_entity_poly.pdbx_strand_id
1 'polypeptide(L)'
;ACEAISKLSDLRSVILALLSASDTRTLLETVRLLRTCLADQKSSNLWVETAEENVKDLHENSIFILSCSTNGKLLSSLSEVLDQLFKLSPEKVLEKFSTKEFVASLLEALGQLY
;
A
#
# COMPACT_ATOMS: atom_id res chain seq x y z
N ALA A 1 6.02 15.30 -11.81
CA ALA A 1 4.75 14.56 -11.97
C ALA A 1 4.19 14.13 -10.62
N CYS A 2 4.91 13.33 -9.82
CA CYS A 2 4.41 12.94 -8.50
C CYS A 2 4.13 14.15 -7.58
N GLU A 3 4.98 15.18 -7.56
CA GLU A 3 4.73 16.38 -6.74
C GLU A 3 3.39 17.07 -7.04
N ALA A 4 2.98 17.15 -8.31
CA ALA A 4 1.70 17.77 -8.69
C ALA A 4 0.50 16.93 -8.23
N ILE A 5 0.56 15.61 -8.43
CA ILE A 5 -0.48 14.67 -7.97
C ILE A 5 -0.58 14.68 -6.44
N SER A 6 0.58 14.72 -5.78
CA SER A 6 0.67 14.65 -4.31
C SER A 6 0.07 15.87 -3.62
N LYS A 7 -0.02 17.03 -4.29
CA LYS A 7 -0.63 18.24 -3.71
C LYS A 7 -2.16 18.19 -3.66
N LEU A 8 -2.79 17.23 -4.34
CA LEU A 8 -4.23 17.07 -4.41
C LEU A 8 -4.70 16.03 -3.38
N SER A 9 -5.19 16.47 -2.21
CA SER A 9 -5.62 15.58 -1.12
C SER A 9 -6.64 14.54 -1.56
N ASP A 10 -7.70 14.99 -2.24
CA ASP A 10 -8.81 14.13 -2.65
C ASP A 10 -8.32 13.05 -3.62
N LEU A 11 -7.36 13.40 -4.48
CA LEU A 11 -6.77 12.45 -5.42
C LEU A 11 -5.92 11.41 -4.69
N ARG A 12 -5.19 11.77 -3.63
CA ARG A 12 -4.44 10.79 -2.82
C ARG A 12 -5.38 9.79 -2.16
N SER A 13 -6.48 10.27 -1.56
CA SER A 13 -7.49 9.41 -0.93
C SER A 13 -8.14 8.49 -1.96
N VAL A 14 -8.50 9.00 -3.14
CA VAL A 14 -9.03 8.17 -4.24
C VAL A 14 -8.01 7.12 -4.67
N ILE A 15 -6.73 7.48 -4.83
CA ILE A 15 -5.68 6.52 -5.22
C ILE A 15 -5.50 5.43 -4.17
N LEU A 16 -5.54 5.77 -2.88
CA LEU A 16 -5.46 4.75 -1.83
C LEU A 16 -6.70 3.83 -1.84
N ALA A 17 -7.89 4.39 -2.06
CA ALA A 17 -9.12 3.62 -2.16
C ALA A 17 -9.12 2.64 -3.35
N LEU A 18 -8.37 2.91 -4.42
CA LEU A 18 -8.19 2.00 -5.55
C LEU A 18 -7.45 0.70 -5.19
N LEU A 19 -6.91 0.56 -3.98
CA LEU A 19 -6.44 -0.74 -3.48
C LEU A 19 -7.57 -1.75 -3.26
N SER A 20 -8.82 -1.32 -3.23
CA SER A 20 -10.01 -2.19 -3.22
C SER A 20 -10.50 -2.59 -4.63
N ALA A 21 -9.80 -2.15 -5.69
CA ALA A 21 -10.21 -2.44 -7.05
C ALA A 21 -10.18 -3.95 -7.35
N SER A 22 -11.18 -4.43 -8.08
CA SER A 22 -11.32 -5.86 -8.39
C SER A 22 -10.36 -6.35 -9.47
N ASP A 23 -9.84 -5.46 -10.32
CA ASP A 23 -8.99 -5.83 -11.44
C ASP A 23 -7.50 -5.63 -11.14
N THR A 24 -6.69 -6.64 -11.48
CA THR A 24 -5.24 -6.65 -11.21
C THR A 24 -4.50 -5.51 -11.90
N ARG A 25 -5.00 -4.99 -13.04
CA ARG A 25 -4.32 -3.91 -13.78
C ARG A 25 -4.39 -2.61 -13.00
N THR A 26 -5.57 -2.25 -12.50
CA THR A 26 -5.75 -1.08 -11.63
C THR A 26 -4.89 -1.20 -10.38
N LEU A 27 -4.91 -2.35 -9.69
CA LEU A 27 -4.07 -2.58 -8.51
C LEU A 27 -2.58 -2.40 -8.80
N LEU A 28 -2.08 -2.95 -9.91
CA LEU A 28 -0.66 -2.80 -10.30
C LEU A 28 -0.27 -1.34 -10.53
N GLU A 29 -1.10 -0.58 -11.24
CA GLU A 29 -0.82 0.83 -11.52
C GLU A 29 -0.94 1.70 -10.26
N THR A 30 -1.93 1.41 -9.40
CA THR A 30 -2.10 2.05 -8.10
C THR A 30 -0.87 1.84 -7.22
N VAL A 31 -0.44 0.59 -7.03
CA VAL A 31 0.73 0.26 -6.22
C VAL A 31 2.01 0.84 -6.83
N ARG A 32 2.15 0.84 -8.16
CA ARG A 32 3.29 1.48 -8.84
C ARG A 32 3.36 2.97 -8.55
N LEU A 33 2.22 3.66 -8.61
CA LEU A 33 2.14 5.09 -8.31
C LEU A 33 2.48 5.38 -6.85
N LEU A 34 1.90 4.63 -5.91
CA LEU A 34 2.20 4.74 -4.48
C LEU A 34 3.69 4.55 -4.22
N ARG A 35 4.31 3.52 -4.81
CA ARG A 35 5.75 3.27 -4.69
C ARG A 35 6.58 4.45 -5.20
N THR A 36 6.26 4.98 -6.39
CA THR A 36 6.96 6.14 -6.95
C THR A 36 6.84 7.36 -6.03
N CYS A 37 5.66 7.57 -5.44
CA CYS A 37 5.42 8.77 -4.63
C CYS A 37 5.92 8.69 -3.19
N LEU A 38 6.01 7.49 -2.61
CA LEU A 38 6.63 7.25 -1.32
C LEU A 38 8.17 7.25 -1.39
N ALA A 39 8.75 6.98 -2.56
CA ALA A 39 10.19 7.05 -2.79
C ALA A 39 10.69 8.49 -3.01
N ASP A 40 9.83 9.43 -3.39
CA ASP A 40 10.19 10.83 -3.59
C ASP A 40 10.10 11.62 -2.27
N GLN A 41 11.22 12.17 -1.83
CA GLN A 41 11.36 12.85 -0.55
C GLN A 41 10.49 14.12 -0.41
N LYS A 42 10.04 14.73 -1.53
CA LYS A 42 9.21 15.93 -1.50
C LYS A 42 7.73 15.60 -1.36
N SER A 43 7.31 14.43 -1.83
CA SER A 43 5.91 13.99 -1.74
C SER A 43 5.62 12.99 -0.64
N SER A 44 6.61 12.21 -0.18
CA SER A 44 6.40 11.05 0.69
C SER A 44 5.55 11.35 1.92
N ASN A 45 5.79 12.49 2.59
CA ASN A 45 5.06 12.87 3.81
C ASN A 45 3.55 13.03 3.57
N LEU A 46 3.14 13.57 2.42
CA LEU A 46 1.72 13.75 2.09
C LEU A 46 1.00 12.41 1.87
N TRP A 47 1.73 11.42 1.34
CA TRP A 47 1.20 10.07 1.15
C TRP A 47 1.18 9.27 2.45
N VAL A 48 2.17 9.48 3.32
CA VAL A 48 2.18 8.91 4.66
C VAL A 48 1.01 9.45 5.48
N GLU A 49 0.79 10.76 5.49
CA GLU A 49 -0.35 11.40 6.16
C GLU A 49 -1.68 10.80 5.69
N THR A 50 -1.89 10.72 4.36
CA THR A 50 -3.11 10.11 3.81
C THR A 50 -3.22 8.61 4.12
N ALA A 51 -2.11 7.87 4.16
CA ALA A 51 -2.11 6.46 4.55
C ALA A 51 -2.47 6.28 6.03
N GLU A 52 -2.03 7.19 6.91
CA GLU A 52 -2.39 7.19 8.34
C GLU A 52 -3.88 7.48 8.54
N GLU A 53 -4.42 8.47 7.82
CA GLU A 53 -5.86 8.82 7.86
C GLU A 53 -6.75 7.66 7.41
N ASN A 54 -6.27 6.84 6.48
CA ASN A 54 -7.01 5.74 5.87
C ASN A 54 -6.42 4.36 6.27
N VAL A 55 -5.72 4.28 7.40
CA VAL A 55 -4.91 3.11 7.78
C VAL A 55 -5.74 1.83 7.91
N LYS A 56 -7.01 1.94 8.28
CA LYS A 56 -7.92 0.80 8.38
C LYS A 56 -8.20 0.19 7.01
N ASP A 57 -8.59 1.00 6.03
CA ASP A 57 -8.90 0.52 4.68
C ASP A 57 -7.63 0.02 3.98
N LEU A 58 -6.50 0.71 4.20
CA LEU A 58 -5.19 0.25 3.73
C LEU A 58 -4.85 -1.14 4.29
N HIS A 59 -5.09 -1.38 5.58
CA HIS A 59 -4.86 -2.68 6.24
C HIS A 59 -5.77 -3.78 5.67
N GLU A 60 -7.07 -3.54 5.60
CA GLU A 60 -8.05 -4.51 5.08
C GLU A 60 -7.78 -4.85 3.61
N ASN A 61 -7.54 -3.86 2.75
CA ASN A 61 -7.21 -4.07 1.35
C ASN A 61 -5.86 -4.79 1.17
N SER A 62 -4.88 -4.50 2.01
CA SER A 62 -3.57 -5.17 1.95
C SER A 62 -3.69 -6.65 2.29
N ILE A 63 -4.42 -7.00 3.36
CA ILE A 63 -4.71 -8.40 3.71
C ILE A 63 -5.42 -9.09 2.54
N PHE A 64 -6.44 -8.44 1.99
CA PHE A 64 -7.19 -9.01 0.87
C PHE A 64 -6.29 -9.30 -0.34
N ILE A 65 -5.46 -8.33 -0.76
CA ILE A 65 -4.54 -8.54 -1.88
C ILE A 65 -3.54 -9.66 -1.58
N LEU A 66 -2.95 -9.68 -0.38
CA LEU A 66 -1.94 -10.68 0.02
C LEU A 66 -2.52 -12.09 0.06
N SER A 67 -3.74 -12.26 0.57
CA SER A 67 -4.39 -13.58 0.66
C SER A 67 -5.04 -14.04 -0.66
N CYS A 68 -5.50 -13.13 -1.53
CA CYS A 68 -6.30 -13.51 -2.70
C CYS A 68 -5.57 -13.43 -4.05
N SER A 69 -4.47 -12.68 -4.16
CA SER A 69 -3.76 -12.50 -5.44
C SER A 69 -2.68 -13.55 -5.65
N THR A 70 -2.68 -14.21 -6.82
CA THR A 70 -1.57 -15.06 -7.31
C THR A 70 -0.59 -14.32 -8.22
N ASN A 71 -0.81 -13.03 -8.44
CA ASN A 71 0.07 -12.21 -9.27
C ASN A 71 1.31 -11.80 -8.47
N GLY A 72 2.42 -12.50 -8.65
CA GLY A 72 3.68 -12.24 -7.93
C GLY A 72 4.20 -10.80 -8.09
N LYS A 73 4.01 -10.17 -9.26
CA LYS A 73 4.41 -8.76 -9.45
C LYS A 73 3.61 -7.81 -8.57
N LEU A 74 2.30 -8.04 -8.43
CA LEU A 74 1.45 -7.27 -7.54
C LEU A 74 1.86 -7.47 -6.08
N LEU A 75 2.05 -8.73 -5.66
CA LEU A 75 2.47 -9.07 -4.30
C LEU A 75 3.80 -8.41 -3.95
N SER A 76 4.83 -8.54 -4.79
CA SER A 76 6.13 -7.90 -4.55
C SER A 76 6.04 -6.37 -4.52
N SER A 77 5.29 -5.76 -5.44
CA SER A 77 5.16 -4.30 -5.48
C SER A 77 4.40 -3.77 -4.27
N LEU A 78 3.37 -4.48 -3.79
CA LEU A 78 2.63 -4.10 -2.60
C LEU A 78 3.51 -4.21 -1.35
N SER A 79 4.28 -5.29 -1.23
CA SER A 79 5.25 -5.47 -0.13
C SER A 79 6.27 -4.34 -0.07
N GLU A 80 6.78 -3.85 -1.21
CA GLU A 80 7.68 -2.68 -1.25
C GLU A 80 7.00 -1.39 -0.75
N VAL A 81 5.72 -1.18 -1.11
CA VAL A 81 4.94 -0.04 -0.62
C VAL A 81 4.73 -0.12 0.89
N LEU A 82 4.34 -1.30 1.40
CA LEU A 82 4.11 -1.52 2.83
C LEU A 82 5.40 -1.39 3.64
N ASP A 83 6.51 -1.97 3.19
CA ASP A 83 7.82 -1.81 3.82
C ASP A 83 8.23 -0.34 3.93
N GLN A 84 8.02 0.44 2.87
CA GLN A 84 8.32 1.88 2.90
C GLN A 84 7.39 2.63 3.87
N LEU A 85 6.10 2.31 3.91
CA LEU A 85 5.16 2.91 4.85
C LEU A 85 5.48 2.55 6.31
N PHE A 86 5.89 1.32 6.59
CA PHE A 86 6.30 0.89 7.94
C PHE A 86 7.53 1.65 8.42
N LYS A 87 8.48 1.93 7.53
CA LYS A 87 9.67 2.75 7.85
C LYS A 87 9.32 4.21 8.11
N LEU A 88 8.35 4.77 7.38
CA LEU A 88 7.98 6.18 7.47
C LEU A 88 6.92 6.48 8.54
N SER A 89 6.10 5.50 8.92
CA SER A 89 5.04 5.62 9.94
C SER A 89 4.99 4.38 10.85
N PRO A 90 6.02 4.19 11.71
CA PRO A 90 6.08 3.03 12.60
C PRO A 90 4.98 3.06 13.69
N GLU A 91 4.65 4.24 14.22
CA GLU A 91 3.73 4.39 15.36
C GLU A 91 2.24 4.29 14.97
N LYS A 92 1.90 4.37 13.68
CA LYS A 92 0.50 4.30 13.25
C LYS A 92 0.28 3.18 12.24
N VAL A 93 1.01 3.20 11.13
CA VAL A 93 0.82 2.20 10.07
C VAL A 93 1.37 0.85 10.52
N LEU A 94 2.63 0.77 10.97
CA LEU A 94 3.19 -0.52 11.39
C LEU A 94 2.48 -1.09 12.63
N GLU A 95 2.13 -0.26 13.63
CA GLU A 95 1.35 -0.70 14.78
C GLU A 95 0.01 -1.31 14.34
N LYS A 96 -0.73 -0.64 13.43
CA LYS A 96 -2.00 -1.16 12.91
C LYS A 96 -1.85 -2.49 12.18
N PHE A 97 -0.73 -2.68 11.49
CA PHE A 97 -0.43 -3.89 10.72
C PHE A 97 0.14 -5.03 11.57
N SER A 98 0.48 -4.79 12.83
CA SER A 98 1.03 -5.79 13.77
C SER A 98 -0.05 -6.75 14.30
N THR A 99 -0.77 -7.38 13.39
CA THR A 99 -1.93 -8.26 13.61
C THR A 99 -1.62 -9.67 13.13
N LYS A 100 -2.23 -10.68 13.74
CA LYS A 100 -2.02 -12.09 13.35
C LYS A 100 -2.51 -12.34 11.92
N GLU A 101 -3.61 -11.70 11.57
CA GLU A 101 -4.27 -11.77 10.28
C GLU A 101 -3.35 -11.25 9.17
N PHE A 102 -2.71 -10.10 9.39
CA PHE A 102 -1.74 -9.57 8.43
C PHE A 102 -0.52 -10.48 8.28
N VAL A 103 0.07 -10.95 9.39
CA VAL A 103 1.23 -11.85 9.34
C VAL A 103 0.90 -13.15 8.59
N ALA A 104 -0.29 -13.73 8.83
CA ALA A 104 -0.74 -14.91 8.10
C ALA A 104 -0.85 -14.64 6.59
N SER A 105 -1.51 -13.55 6.19
CA SER A 105 -1.64 -13.17 4.78
C SER A 105 -0.29 -12.92 4.11
N LEU A 106 0.67 -12.33 4.83
CA LEU A 106 2.02 -12.10 4.34
C LEU A 106 2.78 -13.41 4.11
N LEU A 107 2.66 -14.37 5.02
CA LEU A 107 3.29 -15.70 4.88
C LEU A 107 2.68 -16.49 3.70
N GLU A 108 1.36 -16.41 3.51
CA GLU A 108 0.69 -16.98 2.34
C GLU A 108 1.19 -16.36 1.03
N ALA A 109 1.30 -15.04 0.98
CA ALA A 109 1.84 -14.32 -0.19
C ALA A 109 3.30 -14.69 -0.47
N LEU A 110 4.13 -14.83 0.58
CA LEU A 110 5.53 -15.26 0.44
C LEU A 110 5.64 -16.67 -0.14
N GLY A 111 4.78 -17.61 0.30
CA GLY A 111 4.73 -18.96 -0.24
C GLY A 111 4.36 -19.04 -1.72
N GLN A 112 3.85 -17.95 -2.32
CA GLN A 112 3.54 -17.88 -3.75
C GLN A 112 4.69 -17.30 -4.59
N LEU A 113 5.70 -16.70 -3.94
CA LEU A 113 6.87 -16.11 -4.60
C LEU A 113 8.05 -17.08 -4.72
N TYR A 114 7.97 -18.24 -4.07
CA TYR A 114 8.98 -19.30 -4.02
C TYR A 114 8.39 -20.64 -4.46
#